data_AF-A0AA38I761-F1
#
_entry.id   AF-A0AA38I761-F1
#
_cell.length_a   1.000
_cell.length_b   1.000
_cell.length_c   1.000
_cell.angle_alpha   90.00
_cell.angle_beta   90.00
_cell.angle_gamma   90.00
#
_symmetry.space_group_name_H-M   'P 1'
#
loop_
_entity.id
_entity.type
_entity.pdbx_description
1 polymer ?
#
loop_
_entity_poly.entity_id
_entity_poly.type
_entity_poly.pdbx_seq_one_letter_code
_entity_poly.pdbx_strand_id
1 'polypeptide(L)'
;MPEKTSPHISTENIDNANRYTDNLAISVYPPTHKKEKPPSKYRKLINWTIGSAVLAAIYAHFIWATWYFIEKTESTLDSTTCTGYGFWMIVFIFINFGVAYKFVLKKYLIPPIERYMWPLCSKKYATTGFLALLFVAILVFLIVDSSDDWWRLMPLTGLVIYVIIGFLLSPYKRQIPWTTVLSGLIAQFILGLLTTRWDVGRNIFSCVGDKVDTFLKYAANASAFVYGNDLVLNQAIFAFNVRKQIFFKVINFHLRKTAPQIFS
;
A
#
# COMPACT_ATOMS: atom_id res chain seq x y z
N MET A 1 -27.12 -27.52 53.03
CA MET A 1 -26.78 -28.18 51.75
C MET A 1 -25.27 -28.09 51.60
N PRO A 2 -24.54 -29.22 51.50
CA PRO A 2 -23.09 -29.19 51.41
C PRO A 2 -22.62 -28.81 50.00
N GLU A 3 -21.56 -28.02 49.99
CA GLU A 3 -20.82 -27.51 48.84
C GLU A 3 -20.00 -28.64 48.19
N LYS A 4 -20.06 -28.75 46.86
CA LYS A 4 -19.42 -29.82 46.08
C LYS A 4 -17.97 -29.40 45.76
N THR A 5 -17.01 -29.89 46.53
CA THR A 5 -15.58 -29.62 46.33
C THR A 5 -15.09 -30.26 45.02
N SER A 6 -14.65 -29.42 44.08
CA SER A 6 -13.96 -29.84 42.86
C SER A 6 -12.57 -30.37 43.21
N PRO A 7 -12.13 -31.55 42.70
CA PRO A 7 -10.79 -32.05 42.99
C PRO A 7 -9.73 -31.12 42.38
N HIS A 8 -8.91 -30.51 43.23
CA HIS A 8 -7.71 -29.80 42.83
C HIS A 8 -6.71 -30.81 42.27
N ILE A 9 -6.73 -31.00 40.95
CA ILE A 9 -5.64 -31.65 40.23
C ILE A 9 -4.42 -30.75 40.42
N SER A 10 -3.44 -31.21 41.20
CA SER A 10 -2.21 -30.47 41.45
C SER A 10 -1.49 -30.20 40.13
N THR A 11 -1.20 -28.93 39.87
CA THR A 11 -0.47 -28.44 38.67
C THR A 11 0.84 -29.19 38.47
N GLU A 12 1.47 -29.61 39.57
CA GLU A 12 2.69 -30.41 39.61
C GLU A 12 2.58 -31.76 38.86
N ASN A 13 1.43 -32.44 38.91
CA ASN A 13 1.23 -33.71 38.22
C ASN A 13 1.09 -33.53 36.69
N ILE A 14 0.49 -32.41 36.28
CA ILE A 14 0.34 -32.05 34.86
C ILE A 14 1.71 -31.65 34.30
N ASP A 15 2.49 -30.88 35.06
CA ASP A 15 3.83 -30.45 34.68
C ASP A 15 4.79 -31.65 34.53
N ASN A 16 4.68 -32.64 35.41
CA ASN A 16 5.48 -33.86 35.33
C ASN A 16 5.08 -34.74 34.14
N ALA A 17 3.78 -34.89 33.85
CA ALA A 17 3.31 -35.61 32.68
C ALA A 17 3.77 -34.96 31.37
N ASN A 18 3.67 -33.63 31.28
CA ASN A 18 4.13 -32.86 30.12
C ASN A 18 5.65 -32.99 29.91
N ARG A 19 6.43 -33.03 31.01
CA ARG A 19 7.89 -33.20 30.94
C ARG A 19 8.28 -34.59 30.41
N TYR A 20 7.55 -35.64 30.77
CA TYR A 20 7.79 -36.98 30.22
C TYR A 20 7.45 -37.06 28.73
N THR A 21 6.36 -36.44 28.29
CA THR A 21 5.98 -36.41 26.87
C THR A 21 6.95 -35.61 26.01
N ASP A 22 7.47 -34.48 26.52
CA ASP A 22 8.47 -33.68 25.80
C ASP A 22 9.79 -34.44 25.63
N ASN A 23 10.26 -35.11 26.69
CA ASN A 23 11.48 -35.91 26.64
C ASN A 23 11.35 -37.10 25.67
N LEU A 24 10.16 -37.70 25.57
CA LEU A 24 9.87 -38.76 24.59
C LEU A 24 9.84 -38.22 23.15
N ALA A 25 9.25 -37.04 22.93
CA ALA A 25 9.21 -36.40 21.61
C ALA A 25 10.63 -36.08 21.09
N ILE A 26 11.53 -35.62 21.98
CA ILE A 26 12.92 -35.33 21.65
C ILE A 26 13.71 -36.61 21.31
N SER A 27 13.38 -37.75 21.95
CA SER A 27 14.03 -39.03 21.68
C SER A 27 13.60 -39.67 20.36
N VAL A 28 12.34 -39.48 19.95
CA VAL A 28 11.77 -40.09 18.73
C VAL A 28 12.07 -39.26 17.49
N TYR A 29 12.15 -37.92 17.63
CA TYR A 29 12.57 -37.02 16.57
C TYR A 29 13.82 -36.25 17.01
N PRO A 30 15.04 -36.77 16.78
CA PRO A 30 16.24 -36.01 17.08
C PRO A 30 16.18 -34.70 16.29
N PRO A 31 16.45 -33.53 16.91
CA PRO A 31 16.35 -32.25 16.24
C PRO A 31 17.31 -32.26 15.04
N THR A 32 16.73 -32.38 13.85
CA THR A 32 17.47 -32.19 12.61
C THR A 32 17.80 -30.71 12.55
N HIS A 33 18.97 -30.35 13.08
CA HIS A 33 19.58 -29.07 12.82
C HIS A 33 19.81 -28.99 11.30
N LYS A 34 18.80 -28.53 10.55
CA LYS A 34 19.02 -27.94 9.24
C LYS A 34 20.04 -26.85 9.49
N LYS A 35 21.30 -27.10 9.10
CA LYS A 35 22.32 -26.06 9.03
C LYS A 35 21.79 -25.04 8.03
N GLU A 36 21.07 -24.04 8.52
CA GLU A 36 20.77 -22.84 7.75
C GLU A 36 22.13 -22.23 7.42
N LYS A 37 22.57 -22.46 6.18
CA LYS A 37 23.82 -21.89 5.68
C LYS A 37 23.74 -20.37 5.89
N PRO A 38 24.72 -19.74 6.55
CA PRO A 38 24.69 -18.30 6.79
C PRO A 38 24.49 -17.59 5.44
N PRO A 39 23.66 -16.53 5.35
CA PRO A 39 23.42 -15.85 4.08
C PRO A 39 24.75 -15.33 3.56
N SER A 40 25.29 -16.03 2.55
CA SER A 40 26.63 -15.78 2.07
C SER A 40 26.72 -14.36 1.51
N LYS A 41 27.85 -13.68 1.73
CA LYS A 41 28.15 -12.40 1.08
C LYS A 41 27.95 -12.48 -0.44
N TYR A 42 28.20 -13.65 -1.03
CA TYR A 42 27.90 -14.00 -2.41
C TYR A 42 26.42 -13.92 -2.78
N ARG A 43 25.49 -14.37 -1.92
CA ARG A 43 24.05 -14.28 -2.20
C ARG A 43 23.57 -12.82 -2.33
N LYS A 44 24.18 -11.90 -1.57
CA LYS A 44 23.90 -10.46 -1.72
C LYS A 44 24.46 -9.91 -3.02
N LEU A 45 25.68 -10.31 -3.41
CA LEU A 45 26.29 -9.90 -4.67
C LEU A 45 25.51 -10.45 -5.88
N ILE A 46 25.14 -11.73 -5.85
CA ILE A 46 24.35 -12.41 -6.90
C ILE A 46 22.97 -11.76 -7.06
N ASN A 47 22.27 -11.45 -5.96
CA ASN A 47 20.97 -10.78 -6.05
C ASN A 47 21.09 -9.36 -6.63
N TRP A 48 22.20 -8.67 -6.37
CA TRP A 48 22.45 -7.33 -6.90
C TRP A 48 22.83 -7.37 -8.39
N THR A 49 23.65 -8.34 -8.82
CA THR A 49 24.00 -8.52 -10.23
C THR A 49 22.80 -8.96 -11.06
N ILE A 50 21.99 -9.91 -10.56
CA ILE A 50 20.73 -10.31 -11.21
C ILE A 50 19.78 -9.11 -11.31
N GLY A 51 19.62 -8.33 -10.23
CA GLY A 51 18.77 -7.14 -10.24
C GLY A 51 19.23 -6.09 -11.26
N SER A 52 20.55 -5.85 -11.35
CA SER A 52 21.14 -4.94 -12.33
C SER A 52 20.96 -5.42 -13.77
N ALA A 53 21.14 -6.72 -14.03
CA ALA A 53 20.95 -7.32 -15.34
C ALA A 53 19.49 -7.27 -15.81
N VAL A 54 18.53 -7.52 -14.92
CA VAL A 54 17.10 -7.40 -15.21
C VAL A 54 16.74 -5.96 -15.54
N LEU A 55 17.26 -4.99 -14.79
CA LEU A 55 17.06 -3.57 -15.10
C LEU A 55 17.63 -3.24 -16.48
N ALA A 56 18.86 -3.64 -16.79
CA ALA A 56 19.47 -3.38 -18.11
C ALA A 56 18.63 -3.96 -19.26
N ALA A 57 18.08 -5.17 -19.10
CA ALA A 57 17.18 -5.77 -20.09
C ALA A 57 15.87 -4.98 -20.27
N ILE A 58 15.31 -4.43 -19.17
CA ILE A 58 14.13 -3.57 -19.22
C ILE A 58 14.44 -2.27 -19.99
N TYR A 59 15.58 -1.62 -19.73
CA TYR A 59 15.98 -0.41 -20.48
C TYR A 59 16.24 -0.71 -21.96
N ALA A 60 16.89 -1.83 -22.29
CA ALA A 60 17.12 -2.22 -23.67
C ALA A 60 15.80 -2.46 -24.43
N HIS A 61 14.85 -3.15 -23.79
CA HIS A 61 13.51 -3.36 -24.36
C HIS A 61 12.75 -2.03 -24.51
N PHE A 62 12.88 -1.12 -23.55
CA PHE A 62 12.30 0.22 -23.63
C PHE A 62 12.78 0.98 -24.86
N ILE A 63 14.11 1.05 -25.05
CA ILE A 63 14.73 1.75 -26.17
C ILE A 63 14.28 1.16 -27.51
N TRP A 64 14.25 -0.17 -27.61
CA TRP A 64 13.77 -0.86 -28.81
C TRP A 64 12.29 -0.57 -29.08
N ALA A 65 11.44 -0.60 -28.05
CA ALA A 65 10.02 -0.29 -28.17
C ALA A 65 9.77 1.17 -28.56
N THR A 66 10.55 2.11 -28.01
CA THR A 66 10.51 3.54 -28.38
C THR A 66 10.89 3.75 -29.84
N TRP A 67 11.98 3.11 -30.29
CA TRP A 67 12.40 3.20 -31.69
C TRP A 67 11.34 2.62 -32.64
N TYR A 68 10.79 1.45 -32.32
CA TYR A 68 9.72 0.84 -33.10
C TYR A 68 8.45 1.71 -33.16
N PHE A 69 8.08 2.35 -32.05
CA PHE A 69 6.91 3.21 -31.99
C PHE A 69 7.07 4.47 -32.85
N ILE A 70 8.22 5.13 -32.79
CA ILE A 70 8.51 6.35 -33.56
C ILE A 70 8.60 6.08 -35.07
N GLU A 71 9.20 4.96 -35.46
CA GLU A 71 9.45 4.64 -36.88
C GLU A 71 8.21 4.05 -37.58
N LYS A 72 7.36 3.33 -36.85
CA LYS A 72 6.36 2.42 -37.45
C LYS A 72 4.91 2.79 -37.16
N THR A 73 4.66 3.76 -36.28
CA THR A 73 3.31 4.12 -35.84
C THR A 73 3.04 5.60 -36.12
N GLU A 74 2.04 5.88 -36.96
CA GLU A 74 1.62 7.25 -37.35
C GLU A 74 0.67 7.90 -36.33
N SER A 75 0.26 7.17 -35.29
CA SER A 75 -0.69 7.67 -34.28
C SER A 75 -0.03 8.54 -33.22
N THR A 76 -0.75 9.57 -32.77
CA THR A 76 -0.30 10.50 -31.73
C THR A 76 -0.17 9.81 -30.37
N LEU A 77 0.83 10.22 -29.58
CA LEU A 77 1.14 9.68 -28.25
C LEU A 77 -0.07 9.71 -27.30
N ASP A 78 -0.96 10.68 -27.45
CA ASP A 78 -2.19 10.82 -26.65
C ASP A 78 -3.17 9.66 -26.83
N SER A 79 -3.27 9.11 -28.06
CA SER A 79 -4.19 8.01 -28.36
C SER A 79 -3.75 6.65 -27.78
N THR A 80 -2.45 6.47 -27.53
CA THR A 80 -1.85 5.23 -27.03
C THR A 80 -1.38 5.33 -25.58
N THR A 81 -1.61 6.47 -24.92
CA THR A 81 -1.20 6.71 -23.52
C THR A 81 -1.72 5.63 -22.56
N CYS A 82 -2.86 4.99 -22.89
CA CYS A 82 -3.46 3.91 -22.09
C CYS A 82 -3.40 2.50 -22.67
N THR A 83 -2.90 2.32 -23.89
CA THR A 83 -2.91 1.04 -24.60
C THR A 83 -1.51 0.75 -25.17
N GLY A 84 -0.98 -0.44 -24.87
CA GLY A 84 0.35 -0.84 -25.36
C GLY A 84 1.51 0.00 -24.80
N TYR A 85 2.15 0.79 -25.67
CA TYR A 85 3.41 1.49 -25.41
C TYR A 85 3.30 2.62 -24.35
N GLY A 86 2.20 3.39 -24.34
CA GLY A 86 2.02 4.46 -23.36
C GLY A 86 1.87 3.97 -21.92
N PHE A 87 1.23 2.80 -21.73
CA PHE A 87 1.20 2.15 -20.41
C PHE A 87 2.61 1.73 -19.97
N TRP A 88 3.40 1.18 -20.89
CA TRP A 88 4.78 0.78 -20.62
C TRP A 88 5.66 1.98 -20.26
N MET A 89 5.44 3.13 -20.93
CA MET A 89 6.03 4.43 -20.57
C MET A 89 5.68 4.84 -19.13
N ILE A 90 4.40 4.78 -18.75
CA ILE A 90 3.96 5.15 -17.38
C ILE A 90 4.62 4.25 -16.34
N VAL A 91 4.62 2.92 -16.55
CA VAL A 91 5.27 1.96 -15.64
C VAL A 91 6.76 2.23 -15.53
N PHE A 92 7.44 2.50 -16.64
CA PHE A 92 8.87 2.83 -16.65
C PHE A 92 9.16 4.14 -15.91
N ILE A 93 8.31 5.17 -16.06
CA ILE A 93 8.42 6.44 -15.31
C ILE A 93 8.27 6.17 -13.80
N PHE A 94 7.30 5.37 -13.37
CA PHE A 94 7.14 5.02 -11.95
C PHE A 94 8.33 4.23 -11.39
N ILE A 95 8.87 3.28 -12.16
CA ILE A 95 10.06 2.51 -11.75
C ILE A 95 11.28 3.44 -11.61
N ASN A 96 11.51 4.31 -12.62
CA ASN A 96 12.58 5.30 -12.59
C ASN A 96 12.40 6.28 -11.43
N PHE A 97 11.18 6.75 -11.19
CA PHE A 97 10.86 7.64 -10.09
C PHE A 97 11.14 6.98 -8.73
N GLY A 98 10.81 5.69 -8.55
CA GLY A 98 11.13 4.95 -7.33
C GLY A 98 12.64 4.74 -7.12
N VAL A 99 13.38 4.47 -8.20
CA VAL A 99 14.86 4.35 -8.15
C VAL A 99 15.51 5.71 -7.87
N ALA A 100 15.08 6.76 -8.57
CA ALA A 100 15.52 8.14 -8.36
C ALA A 100 15.15 8.64 -6.96
N TYR A 101 13.98 8.29 -6.43
CA TYR A 101 13.60 8.59 -5.05
C TYR A 101 14.62 8.04 -4.05
N LYS A 102 15.01 6.78 -4.23
CA LYS A 102 15.97 6.11 -3.33
C LYS A 102 17.40 6.60 -3.52
N PHE A 103 17.81 6.92 -4.75
CA PHE A 103 19.20 7.24 -5.09
C PHE A 103 19.50 8.74 -5.03
N VAL A 104 18.61 9.59 -5.53
CA VAL A 104 18.74 11.05 -5.61
C VAL A 104 18.00 11.72 -4.46
N LEU A 105 16.74 11.40 -4.22
CA LEU A 105 15.96 12.11 -3.20
C LEU A 105 16.53 11.85 -1.81
N LYS A 106 16.68 10.58 -1.42
CA LYS A 106 17.21 10.23 -0.09
C LYS A 106 18.65 10.68 0.16
N LYS A 107 19.47 10.76 -0.88
CA LYS A 107 20.91 11.04 -0.74
C LYS A 107 21.29 12.50 -1.00
N TYR A 108 20.56 13.19 -1.88
CA TYR A 108 20.91 14.52 -2.37
C TYR A 108 19.86 15.58 -2.06
N LEU A 109 18.56 15.25 -2.04
CA LEU A 109 17.50 16.24 -1.80
C LEU A 109 17.09 16.32 -0.32
N ILE A 110 16.97 15.18 0.37
CA ILE A 110 16.61 15.12 1.79
C ILE A 110 17.65 15.79 2.69
N PRO A 111 18.98 15.54 2.59
CA PRO A 111 19.94 16.16 3.51
C PRO A 111 20.03 17.70 3.45
N PRO A 112 20.01 18.38 2.29
CA PRO A 112 19.98 19.84 2.26
C PRO A 112 18.62 20.42 2.66
N ILE A 113 17.51 19.77 2.29
CA ILE A 113 16.17 20.16 2.76
C ILE A 113 16.09 20.01 4.27
N GLU A 114 16.52 18.88 4.83
CA GLU A 114 16.58 18.64 6.26
C GLU A 114 17.50 19.66 6.91
N ARG A 115 18.70 19.93 6.39
CA ARG A 115 19.62 20.92 6.99
C ARG A 115 19.08 22.36 6.96
N TYR A 116 18.37 22.75 5.90
CA TYR A 116 17.79 24.09 5.77
C TYR A 116 16.47 24.23 6.54
N MET A 117 15.64 23.18 6.55
CA MET A 117 14.37 23.14 7.27
C MET A 117 14.53 22.82 8.76
N TRP A 118 15.55 22.08 9.20
CA TRP A 118 15.79 21.71 10.60
C TRP A 118 15.79 22.90 11.57
N PRO A 119 16.44 24.05 11.29
CA PRO A 119 16.37 25.21 12.18
C PRO A 119 14.99 25.89 12.19
N LEU A 120 14.27 25.93 11.06
CA LEU A 120 12.89 26.44 10.98
C LEU A 120 11.87 25.47 11.61
N CYS A 121 12.11 24.16 11.48
CA CYS A 121 11.24 23.09 11.94
C CYS A 121 11.49 22.66 13.40
N SER A 122 12.58 23.12 14.03
CA SER A 122 12.97 22.75 15.40
C SER A 122 11.96 23.25 16.44
N LYS A 123 11.38 24.45 16.21
CA LYS A 123 10.30 24.95 17.05
C LYS A 123 8.99 24.34 16.57
N LYS A 124 8.44 23.36 17.32
CA LYS A 124 7.14 22.71 17.05
C LYS A 124 6.03 23.70 16.68
N TYR A 125 6.03 24.88 17.29
CA TYR A 125 5.08 25.95 17.02
C TYR A 125 5.32 26.68 15.69
N ALA A 126 6.57 26.90 15.28
CA ALA A 126 6.92 27.55 14.02
C ALA A 126 6.60 26.64 12.83
N THR A 127 6.90 25.34 12.93
CA THR A 127 6.56 24.33 11.91
C THR A 127 5.05 24.25 11.71
N THR A 128 4.30 24.15 12.81
CA THR A 128 2.84 24.06 12.76
C THR A 128 2.24 25.35 12.20
N GLY A 129 2.77 26.52 12.60
CA GLY A 129 2.34 27.82 12.09
C GLY A 129 2.60 28.00 10.60
N PHE A 130 3.77 27.61 10.11
CA PHE A 130 4.11 27.66 8.69
C PHE A 130 3.22 26.73 7.86
N LEU A 131 3.02 25.48 8.31
CA LEU A 131 2.14 24.52 7.64
C LEU A 131 0.68 25.02 7.63
N ALA A 132 0.23 25.64 8.72
CA ALA A 132 -1.11 26.21 8.83
C ALA A 132 -1.28 27.40 7.88
N LEU A 133 -0.29 28.29 7.80
CA LEU A 133 -0.28 29.42 6.89
C LEU A 133 -0.29 28.97 5.43
N LEU A 134 0.52 27.97 5.08
CA LEU A 134 0.54 27.39 3.74
C LEU A 134 -0.81 26.75 3.39
N PHE A 135 -1.42 26.03 4.34
CA PHE A 135 -2.75 25.46 4.15
C PHE A 135 -3.82 26.54 3.95
N VAL A 136 -3.83 27.60 4.76
CA VAL A 136 -4.76 28.74 4.60
C VAL A 136 -4.53 29.46 3.26
N ALA A 137 -3.29 29.66 2.85
CA ALA A 137 -2.98 30.25 1.54
C ALA A 137 -3.52 29.41 0.38
N ILE A 138 -3.38 28.07 0.45
CA ILE A 138 -3.97 27.15 -0.53
C ILE A 138 -5.49 27.24 -0.53
N LEU A 139 -6.13 27.28 0.64
CA LEU A 139 -7.58 27.42 0.74
C LEU A 139 -8.07 28.75 0.14
N VAL A 140 -7.41 29.86 0.46
CA VAL A 140 -7.77 31.18 -0.08
C VAL A 140 -7.58 31.21 -1.59
N PHE A 141 -6.44 30.71 -2.10
CA PHE A 141 -6.20 30.59 -3.53
C PHE A 141 -7.32 29.80 -4.21
N LEU A 142 -7.72 28.66 -3.63
CA LEU A 142 -8.73 27.78 -4.19
C LEU A 142 -10.15 28.37 -4.12
N ILE A 143 -10.47 29.13 -3.08
CA ILE A 143 -11.75 29.87 -3.00
C ILE A 143 -11.80 30.97 -4.05
N VAL A 144 -10.71 31.73 -4.23
CA VAL A 144 -10.63 32.78 -5.26
C VAL A 144 -10.75 32.17 -6.65
N ASP A 145 -10.00 31.11 -6.92
CA ASP A 145 -9.96 30.40 -8.20
C ASP A 145 -11.23 29.54 -8.48
N SER A 146 -12.04 29.28 -7.45
CA SER A 146 -13.32 28.56 -7.54
C SER A 146 -14.53 29.46 -7.30
N SER A 147 -14.36 30.79 -7.22
CA SER A 147 -15.47 31.73 -6.98
C SER A 147 -16.51 31.76 -8.10
N ASP A 148 -16.15 31.26 -9.29
CA ASP A 148 -17.04 31.23 -10.45
C ASP A 148 -18.08 30.09 -10.39
N ASP A 149 -17.87 29.04 -9.57
CA ASP A 149 -18.76 27.87 -9.47
C ASP A 149 -18.92 27.38 -8.01
N TRP A 150 -20.02 27.78 -7.35
CA TRP A 150 -20.35 27.41 -5.97
C TRP A 150 -20.46 25.89 -5.69
N TRP A 151 -20.73 25.07 -6.70
CA TRP A 151 -20.96 23.64 -6.56
C TRP A 151 -19.65 22.86 -6.44
N ARG A 152 -18.56 23.44 -6.96
CA ARG A 152 -17.21 22.86 -6.93
C ARG A 152 -16.55 22.96 -5.55
N LEU A 153 -17.09 23.79 -4.66
CA LEU A 153 -16.62 23.98 -3.27
C LEU A 153 -17.20 22.95 -2.28
N MET A 154 -18.23 22.19 -2.66
CA MET A 154 -18.88 21.19 -1.80
C MET A 154 -17.91 20.18 -1.13
N PRO A 155 -16.90 19.60 -1.82
CA PRO A 155 -15.93 18.71 -1.18
C PRO A 155 -15.04 19.42 -0.13
N LEU A 156 -14.82 20.73 -0.28
CA LEU A 156 -14.06 21.54 0.68
C LEU A 156 -14.81 21.65 2.01
N THR A 157 -16.12 21.89 1.94
CA THR A 157 -16.98 21.99 3.13
C THR A 157 -17.03 20.67 3.89
N GLY A 158 -17.13 19.54 3.17
CA GLY A 158 -17.07 18.21 3.79
C GLY A 158 -15.78 17.98 4.57
N LEU A 159 -14.64 18.37 4.01
CA LEU A 159 -13.34 18.26 4.68
C LEU A 159 -13.28 19.07 5.99
N VAL A 160 -13.79 20.31 5.99
CA VAL A 160 -13.86 21.14 7.20
C VAL A 160 -14.73 20.48 8.27
N ILE A 161 -15.90 19.95 7.88
CA ILE A 161 -16.81 19.25 8.79
C ILE A 161 -16.14 18.01 9.38
N TYR A 162 -15.42 17.21 8.58
CA TYR A 162 -14.70 16.03 9.07
C TYR A 162 -13.62 16.39 10.10
N VAL A 163 -12.89 17.48 9.89
CA VAL A 163 -11.89 17.97 10.86
C VAL A 163 -12.56 18.39 12.16
N ILE A 164 -13.70 19.09 12.10
CA ILE A 164 -14.46 19.52 13.28
C ILE A 164 -14.99 18.31 14.06
N ILE A 165 -15.59 17.33 13.38
CA ILE A 165 -16.09 16.10 14.02
C ILE A 165 -14.94 15.34 14.69
N GLY A 166 -13.80 15.18 13.99
CA GLY A 166 -12.61 14.55 14.56
C GLY A 166 -12.07 15.28 15.79
N PHE A 167 -12.13 16.61 15.79
CA PHE A 167 -11.77 17.42 16.95
C PHE A 167 -12.78 17.30 18.09
N LEU A 168 -14.08 17.23 17.80
CA LEU A 168 -15.15 17.09 18.79
C LEU A 168 -15.08 15.74 19.50
N LEU A 169 -14.90 14.65 18.75
CA LEU A 169 -14.84 13.27 19.26
C LEU A 169 -13.51 12.93 19.96
N SER A 170 -12.48 13.77 19.86
CA SER A 170 -11.19 13.50 20.49
C SER A 170 -11.23 13.78 22.01
N PRO A 171 -10.95 12.79 22.88
CA PRO A 171 -10.91 12.98 24.34
C PRO A 171 -9.70 13.80 24.80
N TYR A 172 -8.58 13.76 24.07
CA TYR A 172 -7.33 14.45 24.43
C TYR A 172 -6.97 15.53 23.40
N LYS A 173 -7.85 16.54 23.27
CA LYS A 173 -7.75 17.64 22.28
C LYS A 173 -6.41 18.39 22.27
N ARG A 174 -5.72 18.44 23.41
CA ARG A 174 -4.46 19.16 23.60
C ARG A 174 -3.21 18.38 23.15
N GLN A 175 -3.33 17.07 22.90
CA GLN A 175 -2.21 16.22 22.47
C GLN A 175 -2.25 15.90 20.96
N ILE A 176 -3.13 16.55 20.21
CA ILE A 176 -3.27 16.31 18.77
C ILE A 176 -2.01 16.81 18.03
N PRO A 177 -1.29 15.94 17.30
CA PRO A 177 -0.15 16.36 16.49
C PRO A 177 -0.63 17.08 15.22
N TRP A 178 -0.83 18.39 15.31
CA TRP A 178 -1.32 19.22 14.21
C TRP A 178 -0.42 19.18 12.96
N THR A 179 0.89 18.95 13.11
CA THR A 179 1.81 18.79 11.98
C THR A 179 1.43 17.60 11.09
N THR A 180 1.02 16.48 11.68
CA THR A 180 0.60 15.28 10.93
C THR A 180 -0.75 15.51 10.25
N VAL A 181 -1.69 16.14 10.96
CA VAL A 181 -3.03 16.44 10.43
C VAL A 181 -2.92 17.39 9.23
N LEU A 182 -2.19 18.50 9.37
CA LEU A 182 -2.03 19.49 8.29
C LEU A 182 -1.23 18.94 7.11
N SER A 183 -0.19 18.14 7.36
CA SER A 183 0.55 17.48 6.28
C SER A 183 -0.34 16.54 5.47
N GLY A 184 -1.19 15.74 6.15
CA GLY A 184 -2.18 14.89 5.49
C GLY A 184 -3.20 15.69 4.69
N LEU A 185 -3.67 16.81 5.25
CA LEU A 185 -4.61 17.72 4.60
C LEU A 185 -4.01 18.31 3.32
N ILE A 186 -2.79 18.85 3.39
CA ILE A 186 -2.07 19.39 2.23
C ILE A 186 -1.87 18.32 1.17
N ALA A 187 -1.47 17.10 1.55
CA ALA A 187 -1.31 15.99 0.62
C ALA A 187 -2.64 15.61 -0.08
N GLN A 188 -3.75 15.59 0.67
CA GLN A 188 -5.09 15.37 0.10
C GLN A 188 -5.46 16.45 -0.92
N PHE A 189 -5.16 17.72 -0.64
CA PHE A 189 -5.40 18.83 -1.56
C PHE A 189 -4.55 18.75 -2.82
N ILE A 190 -3.24 18.45 -2.69
CA ILE A 190 -2.34 18.29 -3.83
C ILE A 190 -2.83 17.17 -4.74
N LEU A 191 -3.21 16.02 -4.16
CA LEU A 191 -3.75 14.92 -4.94
C LEU A 191 -5.08 15.31 -5.62
N GLY A 192 -6.01 15.95 -4.90
CA GLY A 192 -7.27 16.41 -5.46
C GLY A 192 -7.11 17.41 -6.62
N LEU A 193 -6.17 18.35 -6.50
CA LEU A 193 -5.85 19.30 -7.57
C LEU A 193 -5.24 18.60 -8.79
N LEU A 194 -4.33 17.64 -8.56
CA LEU A 194 -3.70 16.85 -9.61
C LEU A 194 -4.74 15.98 -10.35
N THR A 195 -5.73 15.42 -9.64
CA THR A 195 -6.75 14.56 -10.27
C THR A 195 -7.96 15.31 -10.82
N THR A 196 -8.23 16.54 -10.40
CA THR A 196 -9.45 17.25 -10.80
C THR A 196 -9.14 18.41 -11.75
N ARG A 197 -8.07 19.18 -11.52
CA ARG A 197 -7.78 20.40 -12.30
C ARG A 197 -6.71 20.17 -13.38
N TRP A 198 -5.74 19.30 -13.12
CA TRP A 198 -4.65 19.02 -14.06
C TRP A 198 -5.08 18.03 -15.16
N ASP A 199 -5.18 18.48 -16.42
CA ASP A 199 -5.69 17.69 -17.56
C ASP A 199 -4.92 16.37 -17.77
N VAL A 200 -3.59 16.45 -17.75
CA VAL A 200 -2.72 15.26 -17.87
C VAL A 200 -2.94 14.30 -16.69
N GLY A 201 -3.21 14.84 -15.50
CA GLY A 201 -3.45 14.08 -14.28
C GLY A 201 -4.75 13.31 -14.35
N ARG A 202 -5.81 13.93 -14.89
CA ARG A 202 -7.10 13.26 -15.15
C ARG A 202 -6.93 12.10 -16.12
N ASN A 203 -6.20 12.31 -17.21
CA ASN A 203 -5.96 11.26 -18.21
C ASN A 203 -5.20 10.09 -17.59
N ILE A 204 -4.17 10.34 -16.78
CA ILE A 204 -3.43 9.30 -16.06
C ILE A 204 -4.35 8.54 -15.09
N PHE A 205 -5.17 9.24 -14.30
CA PHE A 205 -6.06 8.59 -13.33
C PHE A 205 -7.17 7.77 -14.01
N SER A 206 -7.74 8.26 -15.11
CA SER A 206 -8.70 7.51 -15.93
C SER A 206 -8.06 6.23 -16.45
N CYS A 207 -6.82 6.34 -16.94
CA CYS A 207 -6.04 5.20 -17.41
C CYS A 207 -5.88 4.11 -16.34
N VAL A 208 -5.50 4.53 -15.13
CA VAL A 208 -5.33 3.62 -13.99
C VAL A 208 -6.68 3.01 -13.62
N GLY A 209 -7.76 3.79 -13.63
CA GLY A 209 -9.13 3.33 -13.43
C GLY A 209 -9.53 2.19 -14.38
N ASP A 210 -9.30 2.37 -15.68
CA ASP A 210 -9.62 1.36 -16.70
C ASP A 210 -8.83 0.05 -16.52
N LYS A 211 -7.57 0.15 -16.07
CA LYS A 211 -6.77 -1.05 -15.75
C LYS A 211 -7.24 -1.74 -14.49
N VAL A 212 -7.64 -0.98 -13.46
CA VAL A 212 -8.23 -1.55 -12.25
C VAL A 212 -9.55 -2.24 -12.59
N ASP A 213 -10.40 -1.64 -13.42
CA ASP A 213 -11.64 -2.26 -13.91
C ASP A 213 -11.36 -3.56 -14.68
N THR A 214 -10.39 -3.54 -15.60
CA THR A 214 -9.95 -4.75 -16.32
C THR A 214 -9.44 -5.84 -15.37
N PHE A 215 -8.66 -5.47 -14.34
CA PHE A 215 -8.20 -6.40 -13.32
C PHE A 215 -9.36 -6.99 -12.51
N LEU A 216 -10.35 -6.15 -12.15
CA LEU A 216 -11.56 -6.61 -11.45
C LEU A 216 -12.39 -7.57 -12.32
N LYS A 217 -12.45 -7.36 -13.63
CA LYS A 217 -13.09 -8.29 -14.58
C LYS A 217 -12.37 -9.65 -14.61
N TYR A 218 -11.04 -9.69 -14.63
CA TYR A 218 -10.31 -10.94 -14.49
C TYR A 218 -10.57 -11.64 -13.14
N ALA A 219 -10.63 -10.87 -12.06
CA ALA A 219 -10.98 -11.40 -10.75
C ALA A 219 -12.43 -11.92 -10.68
N ALA A 220 -13.36 -11.31 -11.41
CA ALA A 220 -14.74 -11.78 -11.55
C ALA A 220 -14.76 -13.15 -12.24
N ASN A 221 -14.09 -13.30 -13.38
CA ASN A 221 -13.98 -14.57 -14.12
C ASN A 221 -13.33 -15.68 -13.27
N ALA A 222 -12.28 -15.35 -12.53
CA ALA A 222 -11.61 -16.30 -11.62
C ALA A 222 -12.55 -16.85 -10.53
N SER A 223 -13.63 -16.13 -10.19
CA SER A 223 -14.58 -16.60 -9.17
C SER A 223 -15.86 -17.15 -9.72
N ALA A 224 -16.23 -16.77 -10.93
CA ALA A 224 -17.20 -17.52 -11.71
C ALA A 224 -16.73 -18.98 -11.88
N PHE A 225 -15.42 -19.20 -12.05
CA PHE A 225 -14.84 -20.55 -12.05
C PHE A 225 -15.00 -21.31 -10.72
N VAL A 226 -14.87 -20.64 -9.57
CA VAL A 226 -14.93 -21.30 -8.25
C VAL A 226 -16.36 -21.49 -7.73
N TYR A 227 -17.25 -20.54 -7.99
CA TYR A 227 -18.61 -20.49 -7.42
C TYR A 227 -19.74 -20.70 -8.45
N GLY A 228 -19.40 -20.84 -9.73
CA GLY A 228 -20.36 -20.94 -10.84
C GLY A 228 -20.75 -19.57 -11.42
N ASN A 229 -21.05 -19.54 -12.73
CA ASN A 229 -21.33 -18.31 -13.47
C ASN A 229 -22.61 -17.59 -12.99
N ASP A 230 -23.66 -18.33 -12.63
CA ASP A 230 -24.96 -17.74 -12.29
C ASP A 230 -24.93 -16.90 -11.02
N LEU A 231 -24.20 -17.34 -9.99
CA LEU A 231 -24.13 -16.63 -8.71
C LEU A 231 -23.27 -15.36 -8.79
N VAL A 232 -22.32 -15.33 -9.72
CA VAL A 232 -21.26 -14.30 -9.78
C VAL A 232 -21.53 -13.26 -10.86
N LEU A 233 -21.97 -13.68 -12.05
CA LEU A 233 -22.20 -12.81 -13.22
C LEU A 233 -23.65 -12.36 -13.35
N ASN A 234 -24.62 -13.25 -13.08
CA ASN A 234 -26.05 -12.95 -13.26
C ASN A 234 -26.69 -12.35 -12.01
N GLN A 235 -26.36 -12.88 -10.83
CA GLN A 235 -26.92 -12.39 -9.55
C GLN A 235 -26.04 -11.36 -8.83
N ALA A 236 -24.81 -11.13 -9.32
CA ALA A 236 -23.87 -10.13 -8.81
C ALA A 236 -23.75 -10.09 -7.27
N ILE A 237 -23.87 -11.23 -6.59
CA ILE A 237 -23.96 -11.28 -5.13
C ILE A 237 -22.64 -10.75 -4.54
N PHE A 238 -22.72 -9.59 -3.88
CA PHE A 238 -21.58 -8.81 -3.39
C PHE A 238 -20.58 -9.64 -2.55
N ALA A 239 -21.10 -10.59 -1.76
CA ALA A 239 -20.31 -11.45 -0.90
C ALA A 239 -19.28 -12.30 -1.66
N PHE A 240 -19.63 -12.82 -2.86
CA PHE A 240 -18.76 -13.67 -3.65
C PHE A 240 -17.83 -12.87 -4.57
N ASN A 241 -18.23 -11.67 -5.00
CA ASN A 241 -17.44 -10.83 -5.90
C ASN A 241 -16.28 -10.08 -5.23
N VAL A 242 -16.43 -9.66 -3.96
CA VAL A 242 -15.43 -8.80 -3.29
C VAL A 242 -14.52 -9.56 -2.30
N ARG A 243 -14.99 -10.65 -1.69
CA ARG A 243 -14.33 -11.26 -0.50
C ARG A 243 -13.21 -12.27 -0.80
N LYS A 244 -12.81 -12.45 -2.06
CA LYS A 244 -11.86 -13.52 -2.48
C LYS A 244 -10.47 -13.38 -1.83
N GLN A 245 -10.04 -12.14 -1.60
CA GLN A 245 -8.72 -11.83 -1.04
C GLN A 245 -8.60 -12.21 0.45
N ILE A 246 -9.71 -12.17 1.18
CA ILE A 246 -9.78 -12.59 2.59
C ILE A 246 -9.83 -14.11 2.66
N PHE A 247 -10.57 -14.77 1.75
CA PHE A 247 -10.71 -16.22 1.74
C PHE A 247 -9.38 -16.96 1.53
N PHE A 248 -8.54 -16.51 0.60
CA PHE A 248 -7.22 -17.12 0.39
C PHE A 248 -6.28 -16.95 1.60
N LYS A 249 -6.29 -15.78 2.25
CA LYS A 249 -5.54 -15.55 3.48
C LYS A 249 -6.05 -16.42 4.64
N VAL A 250 -7.37 -16.59 4.77
CA VAL A 250 -8.00 -17.42 5.80
C VAL A 250 -7.69 -18.90 5.57
N ILE A 251 -7.76 -19.39 4.33
CA ILE A 251 -7.41 -20.79 4.01
C ILE A 251 -5.94 -21.07 4.30
N ASN A 252 -5.02 -20.21 3.84
CA ASN A 252 -3.60 -20.40 4.09
C ASN A 252 -3.29 -20.36 5.60
N PHE A 253 -3.92 -19.44 6.35
CA PHE A 253 -3.83 -19.39 7.80
C PHE A 253 -4.38 -20.66 8.48
N HIS A 254 -5.50 -21.20 7.99
CA HIS A 254 -6.10 -22.42 8.54
C HIS A 254 -5.27 -23.66 8.24
N LEU A 255 -4.79 -23.82 6.99
CA LEU A 255 -3.92 -24.93 6.57
C LEU A 255 -2.58 -24.93 7.33
N ARG A 256 -2.01 -23.76 7.64
CA ARG A 256 -0.80 -23.66 8.49
C ARG A 256 -1.04 -24.13 9.92
N LYS A 257 -2.28 -24.06 10.40
CA LYS A 257 -2.69 -24.41 11.76
C LYS A 257 -3.09 -25.88 11.89
N THR A 258 -3.61 -26.50 10.83
CA THR A 258 -3.97 -27.94 10.78
C THR A 258 -2.87 -28.86 10.26
N ALA A 259 -1.88 -28.35 9.51
CA ALA A 259 -0.72 -29.15 9.07
C ALA A 259 0.09 -29.85 10.20
N PRO A 260 0.27 -29.30 11.42
CA PRO A 260 0.97 -30.04 12.48
C PRO A 260 0.15 -31.16 13.13
N GLN A 261 -1.13 -31.36 12.76
CA GLN A 261 -2.00 -32.39 13.35
C GLN A 261 -2.21 -33.62 12.44
N ILE A 262 -1.70 -33.60 11.20
CA ILE A 262 -1.85 -34.70 10.23
C ILE A 262 -0.54 -35.52 10.09
N PHE A 263 0.55 -35.06 10.71
CA PHE A 263 1.87 -35.71 10.66
C PHE A 263 2.43 -36.07 12.05
N SER A 264 1.56 -36.30 13.04
CA SER A 264 1.91 -36.96 14.31
C SER A 264 1.19 -38.30 14.44
#